data_AF-L1J9R4-F1
#
_entry.id   AF-L1J9R4-F1
#
_cell.length_a   1.000
_cell.length_b   1.000
_cell.length_c   1.000
_cell.angle_alpha   90.00
_cell.angle_beta   90.00
_cell.angle_gamma   90.00
#
_symmetry.space_group_name_H-M   'P 1'
#
loop_
_entity.id
_entity.type
_entity.pdbx_description
1 polymer ?
#
loop_
_entity_poly.entity_id
_entity_poly.type
_entity_poly.pdbx_seq_one_letter_code
_entity_poly.pdbx_strand_id
1 'polypeptide(L)'
;MLPRIHSKGNYQKQAQGNATARGNTARSHSSVRTTDSSKFSKLKEVLVNNLLKDYHRKNKKAGNDAIYLKAVEEVEKILTHGRLTDKQLKDLQRKFSAMDGIPEAAAVSDHAEQDSYPRRTEVDEVNSYRPQPPPTASTQTSPSKRRKQIDEWSVMTLYNDVKHYEEQKKMKEKVKNEQQRTREELAAQIEERKKQKAAVKEQERRVADEQRKKYEEWQQEMKLIENEKLQKLLEERKREAIELKRAQDRKKMQIEEDKKMRARATMEKRAQYEAVLKENEKVLERKRQQKQEERELDERLFRVQMEMAERQARTALAAENERARREQDRQLRLKAAERMGQEMENKAAEVERNIEERVQKAQDEQYRRDMERERNDRLRHDRIVKENNAFLQRQIQMQEEEKMRRKEEERLLAEEMKREAEAFKREQQRNKVLRHQQCMQQKAMLDKQRMMKDYYNENESAMTEIELRLNAPLLKQVVQEKPDLPGELASKINLN
;
A
#
# COMPACT_ATOMS: atom_id res chain seq x y z
N MET A 1 -5.71 -23.40 60.46
CA MET A 1 -5.95 -24.81 60.85
C MET A 1 -7.45 -25.05 60.87
N LEU A 2 -7.87 -26.30 60.60
CA LEU A 2 -9.22 -26.84 60.28
C LEU A 2 -9.56 -26.95 58.78
N PRO A 3 -10.24 -28.04 58.34
CA PRO A 3 -9.50 -29.15 57.74
C PRO A 3 -9.98 -29.59 56.34
N ARG A 4 -9.14 -30.48 55.81
CA ARG A 4 -9.10 -31.15 54.52
C ARG A 4 -10.07 -32.34 54.51
N ILE A 5 -11.04 -32.36 53.58
CA ILE A 5 -11.78 -33.56 53.20
C ILE A 5 -11.42 -33.90 51.76
N HIS A 6 -10.93 -35.13 51.58
CA HIS A 6 -10.63 -35.74 50.28
C HIS A 6 -11.90 -36.44 49.76
N SER A 7 -12.25 -36.23 48.49
CA SER A 7 -13.04 -37.20 47.75
C SER A 7 -12.35 -37.52 46.43
N LYS A 8 -11.91 -38.77 46.32
CA LYS A 8 -11.44 -39.40 45.08
C LYS A 8 -12.62 -39.52 44.13
N GLY A 9 -12.45 -39.08 42.89
CA GLY A 9 -13.39 -39.28 41.79
C GLY A 9 -12.62 -39.47 40.49
N ASN A 10 -12.46 -40.74 40.12
CA ASN A 10 -11.77 -41.22 38.95
C ASN A 10 -12.76 -41.22 37.77
N TYR A 11 -12.59 -40.34 36.79
CA TYR A 11 -13.27 -40.45 35.49
C TYR A 11 -12.31 -40.14 34.33
N GLN A 12 -11.75 -41.23 33.84
CA GLN A 12 -11.54 -41.61 32.45
C GLN A 12 -12.13 -40.65 31.38
N LYS A 13 -11.19 -40.02 30.66
CA LYS A 13 -11.21 -39.61 29.23
C LYS A 13 -12.53 -39.82 28.45
N GLN A 14 -13.09 -38.72 27.98
CA GLN A 14 -13.45 -38.52 26.57
C GLN A 14 -13.34 -37.02 26.22
N ALA A 15 -12.14 -36.62 25.80
CA ALA A 15 -11.94 -35.36 25.11
C ALA A 15 -12.32 -35.58 23.64
N GLN A 16 -13.55 -35.21 23.26
CA GLN A 16 -13.85 -34.93 21.86
C GLN A 16 -13.50 -33.46 21.60
N GLY A 17 -12.49 -33.28 20.76
CA GLY A 17 -11.89 -32.01 20.43
C GLY A 17 -12.87 -31.08 19.72
N ASN A 18 -13.15 -29.94 20.37
CA ASN A 18 -13.39 -28.69 19.68
C ASN A 18 -12.06 -28.18 19.14
N ALA A 19 -11.79 -28.44 17.87
CA ALA A 19 -10.81 -27.69 17.09
C ALA A 19 -11.33 -27.59 15.65
N THR A 20 -12.48 -26.94 15.49
CA THR A 20 -12.95 -26.44 14.21
C THR A 20 -11.90 -25.48 13.66
N ALA A 21 -11.14 -26.02 12.69
CA ALA A 21 -10.37 -25.28 11.73
C ALA A 21 -11.27 -24.22 11.07
N ARG A 22 -11.20 -23.00 11.61
CA ARG A 22 -11.74 -21.82 10.94
C ARG A 22 -10.89 -21.58 9.70
N GLY A 23 -11.50 -21.81 8.56
CA GLY A 23 -11.05 -21.26 7.29
C GLY A 23 -11.08 -19.74 7.42
N ASN A 24 -9.92 -19.16 7.73
CA ASN A 24 -9.67 -17.74 7.52
C ASN A 24 -9.30 -17.55 6.06
N THR A 25 -10.35 -17.29 5.28
CA THR A 25 -10.32 -16.36 4.16
C THR A 25 -9.91 -14.97 4.67
N ALA A 26 -8.61 -14.75 4.82
CA ALA A 26 -8.00 -13.43 4.63
C ALA A 26 -7.47 -13.44 3.19
N ARG A 27 -8.03 -12.72 2.21
CA ARG A 27 -8.40 -11.30 2.19
C ARG A 27 -7.30 -10.39 2.76
N SER A 28 -6.08 -10.72 2.38
CA SER A 28 -4.99 -9.76 2.27
C SER A 28 -5.32 -8.80 1.13
N HIS A 29 -5.68 -7.57 1.48
CA HIS A 29 -5.41 -6.42 0.64
C HIS A 29 -3.88 -6.20 0.62
N SER A 30 -3.16 -7.06 -0.10
CA SER A 30 -1.88 -6.66 -0.69
C SER A 30 -2.19 -6.21 -2.11
N SER A 31 -2.38 -4.90 -2.22
CA SER A 31 -2.31 -4.16 -3.48
C SER A 31 -0.86 -4.16 -3.99
N VAL A 32 -0.31 -5.34 -4.24
CA VAL A 32 0.79 -5.50 -5.18
C VAL A 32 0.14 -5.81 -6.51
N ARG A 33 0.36 -4.89 -7.44
CA ARG A 33 -0.07 -4.92 -8.84
C ARG A 33 0.45 -6.19 -9.50
N THR A 34 -0.29 -7.29 -9.40
CA THR A 34 -0.35 -8.21 -10.53
C THR A 34 -1.09 -7.44 -11.59
N THR A 35 -0.39 -7.00 -12.62
CA THR A 35 -0.98 -6.50 -13.85
C THR A 35 -1.84 -7.63 -14.41
N ASP A 36 -3.11 -7.67 -13.99
CA ASP A 36 -4.17 -8.43 -14.65
C ASP A 36 -4.19 -7.90 -16.09
N SER A 37 -3.39 -8.49 -16.98
CA SER A 37 -3.25 -8.04 -18.37
C SER A 37 -4.62 -8.06 -19.06
N SER A 38 -5.53 -8.93 -18.59
CA SER A 38 -6.93 -9.00 -19.01
C SER A 38 -7.78 -7.79 -18.57
N LYS A 39 -7.59 -7.26 -17.35
CA LYS A 39 -8.30 -6.03 -16.90
C LYS A 39 -7.72 -4.78 -17.53
N PHE A 40 -6.40 -4.72 -17.70
CA PHE A 40 -5.74 -3.66 -18.45
C PHE A 40 -6.17 -3.68 -19.92
N SER A 41 -6.36 -4.85 -20.52
CA SER A 41 -6.85 -4.97 -21.90
C SER A 41 -8.27 -4.41 -22.08
N LYS A 42 -9.22 -4.76 -21.20
CA LYS A 42 -10.59 -4.19 -21.25
C LYS A 42 -10.62 -2.69 -20.98
N LEU A 43 -9.83 -2.20 -20.01
CA LEU A 43 -9.75 -0.76 -19.73
C LEU A 43 -9.08 0.00 -20.90
N LYS A 44 -8.03 -0.57 -21.49
CA LYS A 44 -7.36 -0.04 -22.69
C LYS A 44 -8.33 0.05 -23.85
N GLU A 45 -9.12 -0.99 -24.09
CA GLU A 45 -10.17 -1.03 -25.12
C GLU A 45 -11.24 0.05 -24.89
N VAL A 46 -11.76 0.20 -23.67
CA VAL A 46 -12.75 1.23 -23.33
C VAL A 46 -12.19 2.64 -23.51
N LEU A 47 -10.95 2.88 -23.09
CA LEU A 47 -10.29 4.18 -23.22
C LEU A 47 -10.03 4.53 -24.69
N VAL A 48 -9.49 3.59 -25.47
CA VAL A 48 -9.27 3.75 -26.91
C VAL A 48 -10.59 4.02 -27.63
N ASN A 49 -11.64 3.26 -27.32
CA ASN A 49 -12.97 3.48 -27.92
C ASN A 49 -13.57 4.84 -27.56
N ASN A 50 -13.37 5.34 -26.34
CA ASN A 50 -13.84 6.68 -25.96
C ASN A 50 -13.08 7.79 -26.69
N LEU A 51 -11.76 7.65 -26.86
CA LEU A 51 -10.94 8.61 -27.60
C LEU A 51 -11.31 8.65 -29.08
N LEU A 52 -11.54 7.49 -29.67
CA LEU A 52 -11.99 7.39 -31.05
C LEU A 52 -13.39 7.95 -31.23
N LYS A 53 -14.32 7.69 -30.30
CA LYS A 53 -15.65 8.33 -30.31
C LYS A 53 -15.55 9.85 -30.25
N ASP A 54 -14.70 10.41 -29.39
CA ASP A 54 -14.47 11.85 -29.29
C ASP A 54 -13.83 12.42 -30.56
N TYR A 55 -12.89 11.69 -31.16
CA TYR A 55 -12.26 12.02 -32.45
C TYR A 55 -13.28 12.04 -33.59
N HIS A 56 -14.06 10.97 -33.76
CA HIS A 56 -15.12 10.88 -34.78
C HIS A 56 -16.18 11.96 -34.60
N ARG A 57 -16.55 12.27 -33.35
CA ARG A 57 -17.53 13.31 -33.03
C ARG A 57 -17.07 14.69 -33.48
N LYS A 58 -15.78 15.00 -33.36
CA LYS A 58 -15.21 16.30 -33.77
C LYS A 58 -14.89 16.36 -35.24
N ASN A 59 -14.26 15.31 -35.78
CA ASN A 59 -13.64 15.36 -37.10
C ASN A 59 -14.53 14.78 -38.21
N LYS A 60 -15.68 14.18 -37.85
CA LYS A 60 -16.70 13.61 -38.76
C LYS A 60 -16.15 12.62 -39.81
N LYS A 61 -14.94 12.12 -39.64
CA LYS A 61 -14.26 11.15 -40.52
C LYS A 61 -14.11 9.82 -39.79
N ALA A 62 -14.16 8.70 -40.51
CA ALA A 62 -13.72 7.42 -39.99
C ALA A 62 -12.20 7.54 -39.71
N GLY A 63 -11.75 7.13 -38.53
CA GLY A 63 -10.34 7.22 -38.15
C GLY A 63 -9.57 6.18 -38.94
N ASN A 64 -8.49 6.60 -39.60
CA ASN A 64 -7.56 5.68 -40.26
C ASN A 64 -6.89 4.78 -39.21
N ASP A 65 -6.43 3.59 -39.61
CA ASP A 65 -5.74 2.63 -38.73
C ASP A 65 -4.56 3.25 -37.97
N ALA A 66 -3.88 4.23 -38.58
CA ALA A 66 -2.82 5.01 -37.95
C ALA A 66 -3.27 5.78 -36.69
N ILE A 67 -4.51 6.27 -36.67
CA ILE A 67 -5.09 6.99 -35.53
C ILE A 67 -5.45 6.01 -34.41
N TYR A 68 -5.92 4.81 -34.79
CA TYR A 68 -6.19 3.71 -33.86
C TYR A 68 -4.91 3.26 -33.16
N LEU A 69 -3.84 3.02 -33.93
CA LEU A 69 -2.53 2.62 -33.40
C LEU A 69 -1.96 3.68 -32.45
N LYS A 70 -2.07 4.97 -32.81
CA LYS A 70 -1.61 6.07 -31.97
C LYS A 70 -2.39 6.20 -30.66
N ALA A 71 -3.71 5.97 -30.69
CA ALA A 71 -4.54 5.94 -29.48
C ALA A 71 -4.17 4.78 -28.56
N VAL A 72 -3.90 3.60 -29.13
CA VAL A 72 -3.43 2.42 -28.40
C VAL A 72 -2.08 2.69 -27.73
N GLU A 73 -1.13 3.30 -28.45
CA GLU A 73 0.22 3.59 -27.96
C GLU A 73 0.23 4.63 -26.82
N GLU A 74 -0.51 5.74 -26.94
CA GLU A 74 -0.59 6.76 -25.90
C GLU A 74 -1.32 6.24 -24.64
N VAL A 75 -2.38 5.45 -24.80
CA VAL A 75 -3.05 4.81 -23.65
C VAL A 75 -2.11 3.80 -22.98
N GLU A 76 -1.35 3.02 -23.74
CA GLU A 76 -0.35 2.09 -23.21
C GLU A 76 0.77 2.81 -22.46
N LYS A 77 1.27 3.93 -22.99
CA LYS A 77 2.29 4.76 -22.35
C LYS A 77 1.84 5.32 -21.00
N ILE A 78 0.58 5.70 -20.84
CA ILE A 78 0.09 6.17 -19.54
C ILE A 78 -0.14 4.99 -18.58
N LEU A 79 -0.67 3.88 -19.10
CA LEU A 79 -0.95 2.68 -18.32
C LEU A 79 0.33 1.98 -17.81
N THR A 80 1.45 2.06 -18.52
CA THR A 80 2.76 1.58 -18.04
C THR A 80 3.32 2.41 -16.89
N HIS A 81 3.03 3.72 -16.84
CA HIS A 81 3.49 4.61 -15.77
C HIS A 81 2.60 4.63 -14.52
N GLY A 82 1.46 3.91 -14.48
CA GLY A 82 0.67 3.70 -13.27
C GLY A 82 -0.83 3.94 -13.43
N ARG A 83 -1.51 4.38 -12.35
CA ARG A 83 -2.95 4.67 -12.38
C ARG A 83 -3.22 5.93 -13.20
N LEU A 84 -4.07 5.80 -14.22
CA LEU A 84 -4.59 6.91 -15.02
C LEU A 84 -5.27 7.94 -14.10
N THR A 85 -4.73 9.16 -14.03
CA THR A 85 -5.38 10.26 -13.31
C THR A 85 -6.40 10.96 -14.22
N ASP A 86 -7.44 11.56 -13.65
CA ASP A 86 -8.45 12.32 -14.42
C ASP A 86 -7.83 13.47 -15.24
N LYS A 87 -6.72 14.04 -14.75
CA LYS A 87 -5.96 15.06 -15.46
C LYS A 87 -5.31 14.49 -16.73
N GLN A 88 -4.66 13.33 -16.62
CA GLN A 88 -4.06 12.62 -17.76
C GLN A 88 -5.11 12.19 -18.78
N LEU A 89 -6.28 11.73 -18.34
CA LEU A 89 -7.40 11.38 -19.23
C LEU A 89 -7.90 12.61 -20.01
N LYS A 90 -8.12 13.74 -19.33
CA LYS A 90 -8.54 15.00 -19.97
C LYS A 90 -7.49 15.55 -20.93
N ASP A 91 -6.21 15.49 -20.56
CA ASP A 91 -5.11 15.93 -21.41
C ASP A 91 -5.01 15.05 -22.67
N LEU A 92 -5.22 13.74 -22.55
CA LEU A 92 -5.19 12.81 -23.66
C LEU A 92 -6.41 13.00 -24.58
N GLN A 93 -7.61 13.20 -24.02
CA GLN A 93 -8.81 13.59 -24.79
C GLN A 93 -8.60 14.91 -25.55
N ARG A 94 -7.96 15.91 -24.91
CA ARG A 94 -7.65 17.20 -25.53
C ARG A 94 -6.62 17.05 -26.67
N LYS A 95 -5.57 16.25 -26.46
CA LYS A 95 -4.54 15.97 -27.49
C LYS A 95 -5.12 15.25 -28.70
N PHE A 96 -5.95 14.22 -28.49
CA PHE A 96 -6.59 13.48 -29.59
C PHE A 96 -7.66 14.29 -30.31
N SER A 97 -8.42 15.10 -29.58
CA SER A 97 -9.35 16.05 -30.17
C SER A 97 -8.69 17.14 -31.02
N ALA A 98 -7.41 17.42 -30.78
CA ALA A 98 -6.64 18.44 -31.49
C ALA A 98 -5.79 17.85 -32.63
N MET A 99 -5.83 16.52 -32.84
CA MET A 99 -5.21 15.88 -34.01
C MET A 99 -6.06 16.08 -35.26
N ASP A 100 -6.19 17.33 -35.69
CA ASP A 100 -6.66 17.64 -37.02
C ASP A 100 -5.51 17.52 -38.01
N GLY A 101 -5.66 16.56 -38.93
CA GLY A 101 -4.86 16.47 -40.15
C GLY A 101 -3.39 16.08 -39.94
N ILE A 102 -3.13 14.78 -39.78
CA ILE A 102 -1.84 14.25 -40.25
C ILE A 102 -1.98 14.18 -41.78
N PRO A 103 -1.23 14.98 -42.57
CA PRO A 103 -1.27 14.85 -44.01
C PRO A 103 -0.73 13.47 -44.40
N GLU A 104 -1.58 12.75 -45.11
CA GLU A 104 -1.28 11.50 -45.80
C GLU A 104 -0.33 11.81 -46.96
N ALA A 105 0.99 11.77 -46.70
CA ALA A 105 2.09 11.52 -47.64
C ALA A 105 3.37 12.24 -47.19
N ALA A 106 4.37 11.48 -46.75
CA ALA A 106 5.79 11.61 -47.09
C ALA A 106 6.61 10.83 -46.06
N ALA A 107 6.94 9.59 -46.42
CA ALA A 107 8.24 9.05 -46.06
C ALA A 107 9.33 9.91 -46.75
N VAL A 108 10.53 9.92 -46.17
CA VAL A 108 11.82 10.43 -46.67
C VAL A 108 12.31 11.75 -46.02
N SER A 109 13.55 11.64 -45.50
CA SER A 109 14.64 12.63 -45.43
C SER A 109 15.05 13.25 -44.08
N ASP A 110 16.26 12.84 -43.68
CA ASP A 110 17.40 13.63 -43.17
C ASP A 110 17.26 15.15 -43.00
N HIS A 111 17.63 15.64 -41.81
CA HIS A 111 18.63 16.68 -41.51
C HIS A 111 18.43 17.17 -40.05
N ALA A 112 19.42 17.00 -39.17
CA ALA A 112 20.54 17.90 -38.88
C ALA A 112 20.19 19.05 -37.90
N GLU A 113 21.04 19.14 -36.86
CA GLU A 113 21.46 20.29 -36.05
C GLU A 113 20.47 21.42 -35.69
N GLN A 114 20.40 21.75 -34.39
CA GLN A 114 20.82 23.10 -33.94
C GLN A 114 20.90 23.21 -32.41
N ASP A 115 22.13 23.43 -31.96
CA ASP A 115 22.48 24.08 -30.70
C ASP A 115 21.84 25.47 -30.59
N SER A 116 21.35 25.83 -29.40
CA SER A 116 21.03 27.22 -29.07
C SER A 116 21.48 27.57 -27.66
N TYR A 117 22.62 28.25 -27.58
CA TYR A 117 23.00 29.12 -26.46
C TYR A 117 22.54 30.54 -26.78
N PRO A 118 22.00 31.31 -25.82
CA PRO A 118 21.84 32.74 -26.00
C PRO A 118 23.11 33.49 -25.59
N ARG A 119 23.72 34.11 -26.61
CA ARG A 119 24.66 35.22 -26.55
C ARG A 119 23.90 36.51 -26.19
N ARG A 120 24.35 37.27 -25.19
CA ARG A 120 24.03 38.70 -25.07
C ARG A 120 25.22 39.47 -24.51
N THR A 121 25.88 40.15 -25.44
CA THR A 121 26.73 41.33 -25.26
C THR A 121 25.87 42.51 -24.84
N GLU A 122 26.35 43.34 -23.91
CA GLU A 122 26.21 44.79 -23.98
C GLU A 122 27.25 45.40 -23.04
N VAL A 123 28.07 46.27 -23.64
CA VAL A 123 29.21 46.98 -23.11
C VAL A 123 28.76 48.42 -23.01
N ASP A 124 28.60 48.95 -21.81
CA ASP A 124 28.37 50.38 -21.59
C ASP A 124 29.70 51.05 -21.21
N GLU A 125 30.31 51.65 -22.23
CA GLU A 125 31.49 52.47 -22.18
C GLU A 125 31.05 53.94 -22.01
N VAL A 126 31.05 54.45 -20.77
CA VAL A 126 30.65 55.84 -20.47
C VAL A 126 31.87 56.75 -20.48
N ASN A 127 32.04 57.40 -21.63
CA ASN A 127 32.13 58.85 -21.80
C ASN A 127 33.22 59.65 -21.03
N SER A 128 34.35 59.82 -21.72
CA SER A 128 35.07 61.08 -22.02
C SER A 128 34.69 62.36 -21.25
N TYR A 129 35.60 62.85 -20.39
CA TYR A 129 35.85 64.29 -20.20
C TYR A 129 37.35 64.53 -20.05
N ARG A 130 37.98 65.03 -21.11
CA ARG A 130 39.37 65.48 -21.19
C ARG A 130 39.37 67.01 -21.28
N PRO A 131 39.97 67.77 -20.34
CA PRO A 131 40.15 69.20 -20.52
C PRO A 131 41.32 69.47 -21.48
N GLN A 132 41.08 70.31 -22.49
CA GLN A 132 42.11 70.88 -23.37
C GLN A 132 42.97 71.92 -22.63
N PRO A 133 44.27 72.02 -22.92
CA PRO A 133 45.09 73.18 -22.56
C PRO A 133 44.98 74.30 -23.63
N PRO A 134 45.03 75.59 -23.25
CA PRO A 134 44.98 76.68 -24.21
C PRO A 134 46.32 76.87 -24.96
N PRO A 135 46.28 77.41 -26.20
CA PRO A 135 47.42 77.50 -27.08
C PRO A 135 48.38 78.64 -26.71
N THR A 136 49.66 78.34 -26.88
CA THR A 136 50.79 79.26 -26.91
C THR A 136 50.70 80.19 -28.12
N ALA A 137 50.51 81.48 -27.89
CA ALA A 137 50.78 82.52 -28.88
C ALA A 137 52.04 83.29 -28.47
N SER A 138 53.07 83.08 -29.27
CA SER A 138 54.31 83.84 -29.31
C SER A 138 54.05 85.31 -29.60
N THR A 139 54.57 86.21 -28.77
CA THR A 139 54.91 87.57 -29.21
C THR A 139 56.31 87.86 -28.67
N GLN A 140 57.28 87.70 -29.56
CA GLN A 140 58.59 88.33 -29.42
C GLN A 140 58.38 89.85 -29.49
N THR A 141 58.97 90.57 -28.54
CA THR A 141 59.95 91.63 -28.83
C THR A 141 60.48 92.19 -27.52
N SER A 142 61.80 92.03 -27.33
CA SER A 142 62.63 92.69 -26.32
C SER A 142 62.35 94.20 -26.25
N PRO A 143 62.65 94.83 -25.11
CA PRO A 143 63.91 95.55 -25.11
C PRO A 143 64.71 95.45 -23.80
N SER A 144 66.03 95.49 -24.01
CA SER A 144 66.97 96.30 -23.25
C SER A 144 67.19 95.99 -21.77
N LYS A 145 68.30 95.27 -21.56
CA LYS A 145 69.18 95.29 -20.40
C LYS A 145 69.14 96.63 -19.64
N ARG A 146 68.52 96.61 -18.47
CA ARG A 146 69.20 97.06 -17.27
C ARG A 146 69.22 95.89 -16.31
N ARG A 147 70.41 95.43 -15.92
CA ARG A 147 70.58 94.61 -14.72
C ARG A 147 70.06 95.45 -13.56
N LYS A 148 68.75 95.37 -13.27
CA LYS A 148 68.24 95.76 -11.97
C LYS A 148 68.90 94.77 -11.00
N GLN A 149 69.61 95.28 -10.02
CA GLN A 149 70.07 94.46 -8.90
C GLN A 149 68.88 93.60 -8.47
N ILE A 150 69.09 92.29 -8.49
CA ILE A 150 68.15 91.35 -7.92
C ILE A 150 68.02 91.79 -6.46
N ASP A 151 66.89 92.40 -6.13
CA ASP A 151 66.55 92.74 -4.76
C ASP A 151 66.42 91.44 -3.98
N GLU A 152 67.13 91.35 -2.85
CA GLU A 152 67.10 90.22 -1.94
C GLU A 152 65.66 89.86 -1.54
N TRP A 153 64.76 90.83 -1.47
CA TRP A 153 63.33 90.61 -1.22
C TRP A 153 62.66 89.78 -2.31
N SER A 154 62.97 90.02 -3.58
CA SER A 154 62.39 89.29 -4.71
C SER A 154 62.82 87.81 -4.71
N VAL A 155 64.09 87.56 -4.38
CA VAL A 155 64.62 86.19 -4.19
C VAL A 155 63.96 85.51 -3.01
N MET A 156 63.76 86.24 -1.90
CA MET A 156 63.09 85.71 -0.71
C MET A 156 61.61 85.38 -0.97
N THR A 157 60.88 86.23 -1.69
CA THR A 157 59.49 85.96 -2.09
C THR A 157 59.38 84.77 -3.03
N LEU A 158 60.26 84.64 -4.04
CA LEU A 158 60.28 83.48 -4.92
C LEU A 158 60.63 82.19 -4.16
N TYR A 159 61.58 82.24 -3.22
CA TYR A 159 61.89 81.10 -2.36
C TYR A 159 60.69 80.69 -1.49
N ASN A 160 59.97 81.65 -0.92
CA ASN A 160 58.76 81.41 -0.14
C ASN A 160 57.62 80.83 -1.00
N ASP A 161 57.43 81.34 -2.23
CA ASP A 161 56.43 80.82 -3.16
C ASP A 161 56.75 79.39 -3.59
N VAL A 162 58.02 79.10 -3.93
CA VAL A 162 58.48 77.74 -4.26
C VAL A 162 58.27 76.81 -3.07
N LYS A 163 58.64 77.23 -1.86
CA LYS A 163 58.42 76.45 -0.63
C LYS A 163 56.92 76.20 -0.37
N HIS A 164 56.07 77.21 -0.57
CA HIS A 164 54.62 77.07 -0.44
C HIS A 164 54.03 76.10 -1.48
N TYR A 165 54.49 76.15 -2.73
CA TYR A 165 54.09 75.19 -3.76
C TYR A 165 54.55 73.77 -3.44
N GLU A 166 55.76 73.59 -2.90
CA GLU A 166 56.24 72.29 -2.44
C GLU A 166 55.41 71.76 -1.25
N GLU A 167 55.05 72.62 -0.31
CA GLU A 167 54.16 72.29 0.81
C GLU A 167 52.75 71.91 0.32
N GLN A 168 52.17 72.67 -0.62
CA GLN A 168 50.89 72.31 -1.25
C GLN A 168 50.97 70.99 -2.00
N LYS A 169 52.07 70.72 -2.70
CA LYS A 169 52.29 69.45 -3.39
C LYS A 169 52.36 68.29 -2.40
N LYS A 170 53.10 68.45 -1.29
CA LYS A 170 53.16 67.48 -0.19
C LYS A 170 51.78 67.25 0.44
N MET A 171 50.97 68.30 0.63
CA MET A 171 49.60 68.16 1.16
C MET A 171 48.69 67.40 0.20
N LYS A 172 48.72 67.72 -1.10
CA LYS A 172 47.96 66.99 -2.13
C LYS A 172 48.38 65.52 -2.22
N GLU A 173 49.68 65.24 -2.09
CA GLU A 173 50.21 63.88 -2.07
C GLU A 173 49.77 63.10 -0.82
N LYS A 174 49.79 63.73 0.36
CA LYS A 174 49.23 63.14 1.60
C LYS A 174 47.76 62.79 1.46
N VAL A 175 46.93 63.72 0.97
CA VAL A 175 45.49 63.49 0.73
C VAL A 175 45.28 62.35 -0.27
N LYS A 176 46.07 62.30 -1.35
CA LYS A 176 45.99 61.21 -2.33
C LYS A 176 46.37 59.86 -1.70
N ASN A 177 47.40 59.81 -0.86
CA ASN A 177 47.82 58.60 -0.16
C ASN A 177 46.78 58.15 0.87
N GLU A 178 46.12 59.07 1.58
CA GLU A 178 45.00 58.75 2.48
C GLU A 178 43.78 58.22 1.71
N GLN A 179 43.44 58.83 0.56
CA GLN A 179 42.39 58.33 -0.34
C GLN A 179 42.73 56.94 -0.89
N GLN A 180 44.01 56.66 -1.15
CA GLN A 180 44.46 55.35 -1.59
C GLN A 180 44.31 54.31 -0.47
N ARG A 181 44.77 54.63 0.75
CA ARG A 181 44.62 53.75 1.92
C ARG A 181 43.17 53.44 2.25
N THR A 182 42.29 54.44 2.22
CA THR A 182 40.85 54.23 2.45
C THR A 182 40.22 53.34 1.38
N ARG A 183 40.64 53.44 0.11
CA ARG A 183 40.21 52.52 -0.96
C ARG A 183 40.69 51.09 -0.73
N GLU A 184 41.94 50.91 -0.31
CA GLU A 184 42.53 49.61 -0.01
C GLU A 184 41.83 48.95 1.19
N GLU A 185 41.54 49.70 2.25
CA GLU A 185 40.77 49.22 3.40
C GLU A 185 39.35 48.78 3.01
N LEU A 186 38.64 49.59 2.21
CA LEU A 186 37.32 49.22 1.71
C LEU A 186 37.35 47.99 0.80
N ALA A 187 38.38 47.86 -0.05
CA ALA A 187 38.58 46.68 -0.88
C ALA A 187 38.80 45.42 -0.03
N ALA A 188 39.61 45.51 1.02
CA ALA A 188 39.84 44.42 1.98
C ALA A 188 38.54 44.00 2.69
N GLN A 189 37.72 44.96 3.15
CA GLN A 189 36.42 44.67 3.76
C GLN A 189 35.44 43.99 2.77
N ILE A 190 35.46 44.39 1.50
CA ILE A 190 34.64 43.75 0.46
C ILE A 190 35.11 42.31 0.23
N GLU A 191 36.42 42.06 0.16
CA GLU A 191 36.95 40.70 0.02
C GLU A 191 36.61 39.82 1.21
N GLU A 192 36.72 40.34 2.43
CA GLU A 192 36.37 39.60 3.63
C GLU A 192 34.88 39.21 3.64
N ARG A 193 33.98 40.15 3.30
CA ARG A 193 32.55 39.84 3.13
C ARG A 193 32.29 38.82 2.03
N LYS A 194 33.05 38.85 0.93
CA LYS A 194 32.95 37.83 -0.13
C LYS A 194 33.39 36.45 0.38
N LYS A 195 34.48 36.37 1.14
CA LYS A 195 34.96 35.12 1.76
C LYS A 195 33.94 34.56 2.76
N GLN A 196 33.38 35.40 3.62
CA GLN A 196 32.32 34.98 4.55
C GLN A 196 31.08 34.47 3.83
N LYS A 197 30.61 35.17 2.78
CA LYS A 197 29.48 34.70 1.94
C LYS A 197 29.78 33.37 1.24
N ALA A 198 31.01 33.18 0.76
CA ALA A 198 31.43 31.92 0.14
C ALA A 198 31.44 30.77 1.16
N ALA A 199 31.97 30.99 2.36
CA ALA A 199 31.99 30.01 3.44
C ALA A 199 30.57 29.61 3.89
N VAL A 200 29.65 30.57 4.02
CA VAL A 200 28.23 30.28 4.35
C VAL A 200 27.57 29.45 3.24
N LYS A 201 27.77 29.81 1.97
CA LYS A 201 27.23 29.02 0.84
C LYS A 201 27.81 27.61 0.79
N GLU A 202 29.09 27.44 1.11
CA GLU A 202 29.71 26.11 1.18
C GLU A 202 29.11 25.28 2.31
N GLN A 203 28.89 25.88 3.49
CA GLN A 203 28.24 25.21 4.61
C GLN A 203 26.79 24.82 4.27
N GLU A 204 26.03 25.69 3.61
CA GLU A 204 24.68 25.38 3.11
C GLU A 204 24.69 24.19 2.14
N ARG A 205 25.67 24.13 1.22
CA ARG A 205 25.84 22.98 0.32
C ARG A 205 26.14 21.70 1.08
N ARG A 206 27.06 21.73 2.06
CA ARG A 206 27.37 20.55 2.89
C ARG A 206 26.14 20.04 3.63
N VAL A 207 25.36 20.94 4.23
CA VAL A 207 24.10 20.56 4.92
C VAL A 207 23.10 19.96 3.93
N ALA A 208 22.95 20.52 2.73
CA ALA A 208 22.08 19.98 1.69
C ALA A 208 22.53 18.58 1.23
N ASP A 209 23.83 18.36 1.05
CA ASP A 209 24.41 17.07 0.69
C ASP A 209 24.23 16.03 1.80
N GLU A 210 24.40 16.41 3.07
CA GLU A 210 24.12 15.55 4.22
C GLU A 210 22.65 15.17 4.32
N GLN A 211 21.72 16.11 4.09
CA GLN A 211 20.30 15.82 4.06
C GLN A 211 19.93 14.86 2.93
N ARG A 212 20.54 15.04 1.75
CA ARG A 212 20.37 14.14 0.62
C ARG A 212 20.87 12.73 0.93
N LYS A 213 22.06 12.60 1.52
CA LYS A 213 22.61 11.30 1.94
C LYS A 213 21.71 10.61 2.96
N LYS A 214 21.23 11.32 3.99
CA LYS A 214 20.30 10.76 4.98
C LYS A 214 18.99 10.29 4.36
N TYR A 215 18.47 11.03 3.37
CA TYR A 215 17.27 10.61 2.64
C TYR A 215 17.51 9.38 1.77
N GLU A 216 18.67 9.29 1.11
CA GLU A 216 19.08 8.12 0.33
C GLU A 216 19.29 6.88 1.23
N GLU A 217 19.92 7.03 2.40
CA GLU A 217 20.07 5.98 3.42
C GLU A 217 18.71 5.49 3.94
N TRP A 218 17.81 6.41 4.30
CA TRP A 218 16.46 6.07 4.73
C TRP A 218 15.67 5.33 3.63
N GLN A 219 15.80 5.75 2.37
CA GLN A 219 15.22 5.03 1.22
C GLN A 219 15.77 3.61 1.08
N GLN A 220 17.07 3.41 1.30
CA GLN A 220 17.69 2.08 1.26
C GLN A 220 17.20 1.21 2.42
N GLU A 221 17.12 1.75 3.63
CA GLU A 221 16.59 1.06 4.81
C GLU A 221 15.13 0.63 4.61
N MET A 222 14.29 1.52 4.07
CA MET A 222 12.90 1.19 3.73
C MET A 222 12.79 0.05 2.71
N LYS A 223 13.66 0.03 1.69
CA LYS A 223 13.72 -1.07 0.72
C LYS A 223 14.21 -2.38 1.35
N LEU A 224 15.17 -2.33 2.27
CA LEU A 224 15.64 -3.51 3.00
C LEU A 224 14.51 -4.08 3.86
N ILE A 225 13.78 -3.24 4.60
CA ILE A 225 12.62 -3.65 5.39
C ILE A 225 11.52 -4.26 4.51
N GLU A 226 11.25 -3.68 3.33
CA GLU A 226 10.29 -4.24 2.37
C GLU A 226 10.74 -5.61 1.84
N ASN A 227 12.03 -5.76 1.51
CA ASN A 227 12.60 -7.03 1.07
C ASN A 227 12.57 -8.10 2.18
N GLU A 228 12.88 -7.75 3.43
CA GLU A 228 12.76 -8.66 4.56
C GLU A 228 11.32 -9.11 4.79
N LYS A 229 10.35 -8.20 4.68
CA LYS A 229 8.92 -8.54 4.75
C LYS A 229 8.53 -9.51 3.63
N LEU A 230 8.99 -9.25 2.41
CA LEU A 230 8.75 -10.15 1.27
C LEU A 230 9.38 -11.54 1.49
N GLN A 231 10.60 -11.60 2.03
CA GLN A 231 11.25 -12.88 2.36
C GLN A 231 10.48 -13.64 3.44
N LYS A 232 10.07 -12.99 4.53
CA LYS A 232 9.25 -13.63 5.59
C LYS A 232 7.94 -14.20 5.01
N LEU A 233 7.29 -13.46 4.13
CA LEU A 233 6.04 -13.88 3.48
C LEU A 233 6.26 -15.09 2.54
N LEU A 234 7.40 -15.14 1.85
CA LEU A 234 7.79 -16.31 1.05
C LEU A 234 8.11 -17.53 1.93
N GLU A 235 8.77 -17.34 3.07
CA GLU A 235 9.02 -18.43 4.02
C GLU A 235 7.74 -18.96 4.65
N GLU A 236 6.81 -18.09 5.03
CA GLU A 236 5.49 -18.46 5.53
C GLU A 236 4.72 -19.27 4.49
N ARG A 237 4.66 -18.83 3.23
CA ARG A 237 4.05 -19.61 2.14
C ARG A 237 4.69 -20.98 1.95
N LYS A 238 6.02 -21.08 2.07
CA LYS A 238 6.73 -22.37 2.00
C LYS A 238 6.34 -23.28 3.16
N ARG A 239 6.23 -22.75 4.38
CA ARG A 239 5.78 -23.49 5.56
C ARG A 239 4.34 -23.96 5.42
N GLU A 240 3.43 -23.07 5.00
CA GLU A 240 2.03 -23.40 4.71
C GLU A 240 1.90 -24.51 3.66
N ALA A 241 2.69 -24.45 2.58
CA ALA A 241 2.69 -25.49 1.55
C ALA A 241 3.15 -26.85 2.10
N ILE A 242 4.16 -26.87 2.98
CA ILE A 242 4.62 -28.10 3.65
C ILE A 242 3.53 -28.64 4.60
N GLU A 243 2.87 -27.77 5.37
CA GLU A 243 1.78 -28.17 6.28
C GLU A 243 0.57 -28.71 5.51
N LEU A 244 0.19 -28.06 4.41
CA LEU A 244 -0.89 -28.52 3.55
C LEU A 244 -0.56 -29.89 2.93
N LYS A 245 0.68 -30.11 2.50
CA LYS A 245 1.14 -31.42 2.02
C LYS A 245 1.06 -32.48 3.11
N ARG A 246 1.54 -32.19 4.33
CA ARG A 246 1.41 -33.09 5.49
C ARG A 246 -0.05 -33.41 5.83
N ALA A 247 -0.94 -32.43 5.74
CA ALA A 247 -2.37 -32.63 5.97
C ALA A 247 -3.02 -33.51 4.89
N GLN A 248 -2.64 -33.30 3.62
CA GLN A 248 -3.07 -34.17 2.52
C GLN A 248 -2.58 -35.61 2.69
N ASP A 249 -1.32 -35.80 3.10
CA ASP A 249 -0.76 -37.13 3.32
C ASP A 249 -1.46 -37.84 4.50
N ARG A 250 -1.74 -37.12 5.60
CA ARG A 250 -2.57 -37.66 6.71
C ARG A 250 -3.96 -38.06 6.24
N LYS A 251 -4.62 -37.23 5.41
CA LYS A 251 -5.94 -37.53 4.87
C LYS A 251 -5.91 -38.75 3.93
N LYS A 252 -4.87 -38.89 3.12
CA LYS A 252 -4.67 -40.09 2.28
C LYS A 252 -4.50 -41.36 3.12
N MET A 253 -3.68 -41.30 4.17
CA MET A 253 -3.49 -42.41 5.10
C MET A 253 -4.81 -42.81 5.77
N GLN A 254 -5.61 -41.82 6.22
CA GLN A 254 -6.90 -42.08 6.84
C GLN A 254 -7.91 -42.71 5.85
N ILE A 255 -7.94 -42.24 4.60
CA ILE A 255 -8.78 -42.84 3.54
C ILE A 255 -8.35 -44.28 3.25
N GLU A 256 -7.04 -44.56 3.25
CA GLU A 256 -6.52 -45.91 3.02
C GLU A 256 -6.86 -46.86 4.18
N GLU A 257 -6.76 -46.39 5.42
CA GLU A 257 -7.15 -47.13 6.61
C GLU A 257 -8.66 -47.41 6.64
N ASP A 258 -9.49 -46.42 6.33
CA ASP A 258 -10.94 -46.59 6.18
C ASP A 258 -11.29 -47.60 5.07
N LYS A 259 -10.57 -47.58 3.95
CA LYS A 259 -10.74 -48.58 2.88
C LYS A 259 -10.39 -49.99 3.37
N LYS A 260 -9.30 -50.16 4.13
CA LYS A 260 -8.92 -51.45 4.73
C LYS A 260 -9.97 -51.94 5.73
N MET A 261 -10.50 -51.04 6.56
CA MET A 261 -11.57 -51.36 7.52
C MET A 261 -12.86 -51.77 6.81
N ARG A 262 -13.28 -51.03 5.77
CA ARG A 262 -14.44 -51.40 4.95
C ARG A 262 -14.25 -52.75 4.25
N ALA A 263 -13.05 -53.01 3.71
CA ALA A 263 -12.72 -54.29 3.08
C ALA A 263 -12.84 -55.46 4.08
N ARG A 264 -12.31 -55.30 5.30
CA ARG A 264 -12.47 -56.29 6.38
C ARG A 264 -13.93 -56.53 6.74
N ALA A 265 -14.71 -55.46 6.92
CA ALA A 265 -16.14 -55.57 7.21
C ALA A 265 -16.91 -56.28 6.07
N THR A 266 -16.53 -56.05 4.81
CA THR A 266 -17.14 -56.79 3.68
C THR A 266 -16.74 -58.26 3.67
N MET A 267 -15.51 -58.61 4.03
CA MET A 267 -15.08 -60.00 4.15
C MET A 267 -15.80 -60.71 5.30
N GLU A 268 -15.94 -60.06 6.45
CA GLU A 268 -16.68 -60.60 7.59
C GLU A 268 -18.16 -60.83 7.26
N LYS A 269 -18.81 -59.88 6.59
CA LYS A 269 -20.19 -60.07 6.10
C LYS A 269 -20.29 -61.25 5.13
N ARG A 270 -19.34 -61.41 4.20
CA ARG A 270 -19.30 -62.57 3.29
C ARG A 270 -19.15 -63.88 4.05
N ALA A 271 -18.28 -63.94 5.06
CA ALA A 271 -18.12 -65.11 5.91
C ALA A 271 -19.41 -65.44 6.69
N GLN A 272 -20.12 -64.42 7.19
CA GLN A 272 -21.43 -64.59 7.83
C GLN A 272 -22.49 -65.14 6.85
N TYR A 273 -22.54 -64.61 5.62
CA TYR A 273 -23.42 -65.14 4.58
C TYR A 273 -23.11 -66.59 4.24
N GLU A 274 -21.83 -66.95 4.12
CA GLU A 274 -21.42 -68.32 3.83
C GLU A 274 -21.75 -69.28 4.98
N ALA A 275 -21.64 -68.83 6.24
CA ALA A 275 -22.06 -69.61 7.40
C ALA A 275 -23.57 -69.87 7.40
N VAL A 276 -24.39 -68.86 7.10
CA VAL A 276 -25.85 -69.00 6.98
C VAL A 276 -26.22 -69.93 5.81
N LEU A 277 -25.51 -69.87 4.69
CA LEU A 277 -25.73 -70.79 3.56
C LEU A 277 -25.45 -72.25 3.96
N LYS A 278 -24.35 -72.52 4.68
CA LYS A 278 -24.03 -73.85 5.20
C LYS A 278 -25.06 -74.34 6.22
N GLU A 279 -25.59 -73.45 7.04
CA GLU A 279 -26.66 -73.79 7.99
C GLU A 279 -27.98 -74.10 7.26
N ASN A 280 -28.35 -73.30 6.26
CA ASN A 280 -29.52 -73.55 5.41
C ASN A 280 -29.40 -74.88 4.67
N GLU A 281 -28.20 -75.25 4.19
CA GLU A 281 -27.93 -76.54 3.55
C GLU A 281 -28.18 -77.71 4.51
N LYS A 282 -27.69 -77.62 5.76
CA LYS A 282 -27.98 -78.62 6.81
C LYS A 282 -29.47 -78.74 7.12
N VAL A 283 -30.19 -77.62 7.14
CA VAL A 283 -31.65 -77.62 7.34
C VAL A 283 -32.36 -78.29 6.17
N LEU A 284 -31.92 -78.04 4.93
CA LEU A 284 -32.46 -78.72 3.75
C LEU A 284 -32.17 -80.22 3.79
N GLU A 285 -30.99 -80.64 4.25
CA GLU A 285 -30.62 -82.04 4.41
C GLU A 285 -31.50 -82.74 5.46
N ARG A 286 -31.73 -82.12 6.62
CA ARG A 286 -32.69 -82.62 7.62
C ARG A 286 -34.10 -82.76 7.05
N LYS A 287 -34.56 -81.78 6.26
CA LYS A 287 -35.87 -81.85 5.59
C LYS A 287 -35.94 -82.97 4.54
N ARG A 288 -34.85 -83.26 3.83
CA ARG A 288 -34.78 -84.40 2.90
C ARG A 288 -34.90 -85.73 3.64
N GLN A 289 -34.23 -85.86 4.78
CA GLN A 289 -34.32 -87.05 5.63
C GLN A 289 -35.74 -87.23 6.20
N GLN A 290 -36.34 -86.17 6.73
CA GLN A 290 -37.75 -86.20 7.20
C GLN A 290 -38.72 -86.59 6.08
N LYS A 291 -38.56 -86.03 4.88
CA LYS A 291 -39.38 -86.40 3.72
C LYS A 291 -39.17 -87.84 3.27
N GLN A 292 -37.99 -88.41 3.49
CA GLN A 292 -37.70 -89.80 3.19
C GLN A 292 -38.33 -90.73 4.25
N GLU A 293 -38.28 -90.38 5.53
CA GLU A 293 -39.00 -91.07 6.60
C GLU A 293 -40.51 -91.02 6.40
N GLU A 294 -41.07 -89.87 6.00
CA GLU A 294 -42.49 -89.73 5.63
C GLU A 294 -42.85 -90.65 4.47
N ARG A 295 -42.01 -90.73 3.42
CA ARG A 295 -42.24 -91.66 2.30
C ARG A 295 -42.21 -93.12 2.74
N GLU A 296 -41.31 -93.49 3.63
CA GLU A 296 -41.25 -94.87 4.17
C GLU A 296 -42.48 -95.20 5.03
N LEU A 297 -42.98 -94.22 5.80
CA LEU A 297 -44.23 -94.37 6.56
C LEU A 297 -45.45 -94.45 5.64
N ASP A 298 -45.49 -93.63 4.59
CA ASP A 298 -46.54 -93.65 3.57
C ASP A 298 -46.51 -94.97 2.78
N GLU A 299 -45.34 -95.51 2.46
CA GLU A 299 -45.20 -96.83 1.84
C GLU A 299 -45.68 -97.95 2.77
N ARG A 300 -45.43 -97.85 4.08
CA ARG A 300 -45.97 -98.81 5.07
C ARG A 300 -47.49 -98.70 5.17
N LEU A 301 -48.03 -97.49 5.20
CA LEU A 301 -49.47 -97.24 5.18
C LEU A 301 -50.11 -97.77 3.91
N PHE A 302 -49.46 -97.57 2.76
CA PHE A 302 -49.89 -98.08 1.46
C PHE A 302 -49.89 -99.61 1.42
N ARG A 303 -48.89 -100.29 2.01
CA ARG A 303 -48.89 -101.76 2.12
C ARG A 303 -50.05 -102.28 2.97
N VAL A 304 -50.34 -101.63 4.11
CA VAL A 304 -51.49 -101.98 4.97
C VAL A 304 -52.81 -101.76 4.22
N GLN A 305 -52.91 -100.67 3.44
CA GLN A 305 -54.08 -100.41 2.59
C GLN A 305 -54.22 -101.43 1.46
N MET A 306 -53.13 -101.87 0.84
CA MET A 306 -53.13 -102.93 -0.17
C MET A 306 -53.54 -104.28 0.43
N GLU A 307 -53.10 -104.61 1.65
CA GLU A 307 -53.52 -105.82 2.36
C GLU A 307 -55.03 -105.79 2.71
N MET A 308 -55.54 -104.62 3.10
CA MET A 308 -56.98 -104.37 3.27
C MET A 308 -57.75 -104.46 1.94
N ALA A 309 -57.17 -103.95 0.86
CA ALA A 309 -57.74 -104.01 -0.49
C ALA A 309 -57.72 -105.44 -1.05
N GLU A 310 -56.71 -106.27 -0.75
CA GLU A 310 -56.71 -107.70 -1.08
C GLU A 310 -57.80 -108.46 -0.30
N ARG A 311 -58.06 -108.04 0.95
CA ARG A 311 -59.19 -108.53 1.77
C ARG A 311 -60.54 -108.17 1.15
N GLN A 312 -60.64 -106.99 0.53
CA GLN A 312 -61.82 -106.55 -0.23
C GLN A 312 -61.86 -107.14 -1.66
N ALA A 313 -60.73 -107.46 -2.28
CA ALA A 313 -60.66 -108.11 -3.59
C ALA A 313 -61.16 -109.56 -3.52
N ARG A 314 -60.98 -110.25 -2.38
CA ARG A 314 -61.62 -111.55 -2.10
C ARG A 314 -63.15 -111.48 -2.02
N THR A 315 -63.72 -110.30 -1.74
CA THR A 315 -65.19 -110.09 -1.74
C THR A 315 -65.69 -109.50 -3.07
N ALA A 316 -64.82 -108.83 -3.83
CA ALA A 316 -65.13 -108.27 -5.16
C ALA A 316 -65.10 -109.28 -6.31
N LEU A 317 -64.58 -110.51 -6.11
CA LEU A 317 -64.62 -111.60 -7.09
C LEU A 317 -66.03 -112.18 -7.31
N ALA A 318 -67.03 -111.72 -6.54
CA ALA A 318 -68.46 -111.96 -6.77
C ALA A 318 -69.17 -110.83 -7.56
N ALA A 319 -68.47 -109.73 -7.89
CA ALA A 319 -69.04 -108.52 -8.50
C ALA A 319 -68.43 -108.20 -9.88
N GLU A 320 -67.96 -109.22 -10.60
CA GLU A 320 -67.31 -109.08 -11.92
C GLU A 320 -68.30 -109.04 -13.11
N ASN A 321 -69.61 -109.07 -12.86
CA ASN A 321 -70.64 -108.95 -13.91
C ASN A 321 -71.20 -107.52 -14.15
N GLU A 322 -70.64 -106.49 -13.51
CA GLU A 322 -71.16 -105.10 -13.62
C GLU A 322 -70.22 -104.11 -14.36
N ARG A 323 -69.35 -104.63 -15.24
CA ARG A 323 -68.38 -103.81 -16.02
C ARG A 323 -69.00 -103.03 -17.21
N ALA A 324 -70.30 -103.14 -17.50
CA ALA A 324 -70.94 -102.45 -18.64
C ALA A 324 -71.44 -101.01 -18.34
N ARG A 325 -71.38 -100.52 -17.08
CA ARG A 325 -71.81 -99.15 -16.71
C ARG A 325 -70.67 -98.13 -16.56
N ARG A 326 -69.40 -98.54 -16.56
CA ARG A 326 -68.25 -97.65 -16.23
C ARG A 326 -67.68 -96.85 -17.41
N GLU A 327 -68.20 -97.04 -18.62
CA GLU A 327 -67.75 -96.31 -19.81
C GLU A 327 -68.34 -94.89 -19.92
N GLN A 328 -69.50 -94.61 -19.29
CA GLN A 328 -70.10 -93.25 -19.26
C GLN A 328 -69.48 -92.34 -18.17
N ASP A 329 -69.01 -92.89 -17.05
CA ASP A 329 -68.33 -92.13 -15.98
C ASP A 329 -66.96 -91.56 -16.40
N ARG A 330 -66.31 -92.19 -17.37
CA ARG A 330 -65.01 -91.72 -17.89
C ARG A 330 -65.13 -90.39 -18.64
N GLN A 331 -66.25 -90.15 -19.32
CA GLN A 331 -66.50 -88.89 -20.04
C GLN A 331 -66.90 -87.74 -19.09
N LEU A 332 -67.55 -88.04 -17.96
CA LEU A 332 -67.82 -87.04 -16.90
C LEU A 332 -66.55 -86.64 -16.14
N ARG A 333 -65.60 -87.58 -15.94
CA ARG A 333 -64.30 -87.27 -15.30
C ARG A 333 -63.40 -86.40 -16.17
N LEU A 334 -63.46 -86.54 -17.51
CA LEU A 334 -62.75 -85.65 -18.43
C LEU A 334 -63.30 -84.21 -18.41
N LYS A 335 -64.63 -84.03 -18.34
CA LYS A 335 -65.24 -82.70 -18.14
C LYS A 335 -65.00 -82.11 -16.74
N ALA A 336 -64.86 -82.94 -15.70
CA ALA A 336 -64.48 -82.49 -14.36
C ALA A 336 -63.02 -82.02 -14.28
N ALA A 337 -62.11 -82.68 -14.99
CA ALA A 337 -60.72 -82.25 -15.12
C ALA A 337 -60.58 -80.93 -15.89
N GLU A 338 -61.43 -80.68 -16.89
CA GLU A 338 -61.47 -79.43 -17.66
C GLU A 338 -61.96 -78.24 -16.80
N ARG A 339 -62.95 -78.46 -15.92
CA ARG A 339 -63.38 -77.46 -14.93
C ARG A 339 -62.31 -77.20 -13.86
N MET A 340 -61.59 -78.23 -13.41
CA MET A 340 -60.44 -78.05 -12.52
C MET A 340 -59.30 -77.29 -13.21
N GLY A 341 -59.10 -77.48 -14.52
CA GLY A 341 -58.16 -76.71 -15.33
C GLY A 341 -58.50 -75.20 -15.34
N GLN A 342 -59.77 -74.85 -15.57
CA GLN A 342 -60.24 -73.47 -15.52
C GLN A 342 -60.19 -72.87 -14.10
N GLU A 343 -60.45 -73.65 -13.04
CA GLU A 343 -60.28 -73.18 -11.66
C GLU A 343 -58.79 -72.95 -11.31
N MET A 344 -57.88 -73.75 -11.84
CA MET A 344 -56.43 -73.58 -11.67
C MET A 344 -55.91 -72.37 -12.46
N GLU A 345 -56.46 -72.13 -13.65
CA GLU A 345 -56.16 -70.94 -14.46
C GLU A 345 -56.69 -69.65 -13.79
N ASN A 346 -57.90 -69.68 -13.23
CA ASN A 346 -58.45 -68.57 -12.45
C ASN A 346 -57.64 -68.31 -11.16
N LYS A 347 -57.18 -69.37 -10.48
CA LYS A 347 -56.27 -69.24 -9.33
C LYS A 347 -54.89 -68.72 -9.73
N ALA A 348 -54.38 -69.11 -10.89
CA ALA A 348 -53.13 -68.56 -11.42
C ALA A 348 -53.27 -67.06 -11.74
N ALA A 349 -54.36 -66.65 -12.39
CA ALA A 349 -54.67 -65.25 -12.66
C ALA A 349 -54.87 -64.43 -11.38
N GLU A 350 -55.48 -65.00 -10.34
CA GLU A 350 -55.63 -64.34 -9.03
C GLU A 350 -54.28 -64.18 -8.31
N VAL A 351 -53.38 -65.17 -8.43
CA VAL A 351 -52.02 -65.10 -7.89
C VAL A 351 -51.18 -64.07 -8.66
N GLU A 352 -51.29 -64.02 -10.00
CA GLU A 352 -50.64 -62.99 -10.82
C GLU A 352 -51.12 -61.59 -10.44
N ARG A 353 -52.43 -61.38 -10.31
CA ARG A 353 -52.99 -60.10 -9.85
C ARG A 353 -52.49 -59.70 -8.47
N ASN A 354 -52.41 -60.63 -7.53
CA ASN A 354 -51.87 -60.38 -6.19
C ASN A 354 -50.36 -60.05 -6.22
N ILE A 355 -49.59 -60.64 -7.14
CA ILE A 355 -48.18 -60.31 -7.34
C ILE A 355 -48.05 -58.91 -7.95
N GLU A 356 -48.85 -58.58 -8.97
CA GLU A 356 -48.90 -57.26 -9.59
C GLU A 356 -49.26 -56.16 -8.58
N GLU A 357 -50.28 -56.37 -7.75
CA GLU A 357 -50.66 -55.41 -6.70
C GLU A 357 -49.55 -55.21 -5.67
N ARG A 358 -48.81 -56.28 -5.31
CA ARG A 358 -47.66 -56.17 -4.40
C ARG A 358 -46.48 -55.45 -5.03
N VAL A 359 -46.22 -55.68 -6.33
CA VAL A 359 -45.18 -54.97 -7.08
C VAL A 359 -45.55 -53.49 -7.21
N GLN A 360 -46.79 -53.17 -7.54
CA GLN A 360 -47.28 -51.79 -7.64
C GLN A 360 -47.18 -51.07 -6.28
N LYS A 361 -47.63 -51.72 -5.21
CA LYS A 361 -47.53 -51.16 -3.85
C LYS A 361 -46.08 -50.93 -3.42
N ALA A 362 -45.16 -51.83 -3.78
CA ALA A 362 -43.73 -51.66 -3.51
C ALA A 362 -43.12 -50.51 -4.31
N GLN A 363 -43.52 -50.33 -5.57
CA GLN A 363 -43.10 -49.20 -6.41
C GLN A 363 -43.62 -47.87 -5.88
N ASP A 364 -44.90 -47.79 -5.49
CA ASP A 364 -45.50 -46.59 -4.91
C ASP A 364 -44.86 -46.22 -3.57
N GLU A 365 -44.55 -47.20 -2.72
CA GLU A 365 -43.85 -46.98 -1.46
C GLU A 365 -42.41 -46.50 -1.69
N GLN A 366 -41.70 -47.06 -2.67
CA GLN A 366 -40.37 -46.60 -3.06
C GLN A 366 -40.42 -45.14 -3.56
N TYR A 367 -41.37 -44.81 -4.42
CA TYR A 367 -41.56 -43.45 -4.92
C TYR A 367 -41.83 -42.44 -3.78
N ARG A 368 -42.67 -42.80 -2.79
CA ARG A 368 -42.88 -41.96 -1.59
C ARG A 368 -41.61 -41.72 -0.80
N ARG A 369 -40.81 -42.77 -0.58
CA ARG A 369 -39.53 -42.66 0.14
C ARG A 369 -38.55 -41.77 -0.60
N ASP A 370 -38.51 -41.85 -1.93
CA ASP A 370 -37.62 -41.01 -2.74
C ASP A 370 -38.06 -39.54 -2.74
N MET A 371 -39.37 -39.26 -2.79
CA MET A 371 -39.92 -37.90 -2.61
C MET A 371 -39.63 -37.33 -1.21
N GLU A 372 -39.71 -38.15 -0.17
CA GLU A 372 -39.35 -37.72 1.20
C GLU A 372 -37.85 -37.43 1.34
N ARG A 373 -36.98 -38.26 0.73
CA ARG A 373 -35.54 -37.99 0.67
C ARG A 373 -35.25 -36.67 -0.03
N GLU A 374 -35.85 -36.45 -1.20
CA GLU A 374 -35.66 -35.23 -1.96
C GLU A 374 -36.14 -33.99 -1.16
N ARG A 375 -37.29 -34.09 -0.50
CA ARG A 375 -37.80 -33.01 0.38
C ARG A 375 -36.84 -32.73 1.53
N ASN A 376 -36.29 -33.77 2.16
CA ASN A 376 -35.31 -33.63 3.24
C ASN A 376 -33.99 -33.02 2.75
N ASP A 377 -33.55 -33.38 1.55
CA ASP A 377 -32.34 -32.82 0.94
C ASP A 377 -32.52 -31.34 0.59
N ARG A 378 -33.70 -30.94 0.08
CA ARG A 378 -34.05 -29.52 -0.13
C ARG A 378 -34.03 -28.74 1.18
N LEU A 379 -34.64 -29.29 2.26
CA LEU A 379 -34.62 -28.64 3.57
C LEU A 379 -33.20 -28.52 4.16
N ARG A 380 -32.34 -29.53 3.96
CA ARG A 380 -30.93 -29.46 4.35
C ARG A 380 -30.18 -28.40 3.54
N HIS A 381 -30.40 -28.34 2.24
CA HIS A 381 -29.81 -27.33 1.38
C HIS A 381 -30.23 -25.91 1.80
N ASP A 382 -31.52 -25.69 2.05
CA ASP A 382 -32.04 -24.40 2.52
C ASP A 382 -31.45 -23.98 3.87
N ARG A 383 -31.25 -24.94 4.79
CA ARG A 383 -30.56 -24.66 6.07
C ARG A 383 -29.12 -24.23 5.84
N ILE A 384 -28.37 -24.96 5.01
CA ILE A 384 -26.98 -24.60 4.67
C ILE A 384 -26.90 -23.22 4.02
N VAL A 385 -27.81 -22.91 3.09
CA VAL A 385 -27.86 -21.59 2.43
C VAL A 385 -28.18 -20.48 3.45
N LYS A 386 -29.15 -20.70 4.34
CA LYS A 386 -29.47 -19.74 5.42
C LYS A 386 -28.30 -19.52 6.38
N GLU A 387 -27.62 -20.59 6.80
CA GLU A 387 -26.45 -20.51 7.67
C GLU A 387 -25.28 -19.80 6.98
N ASN A 388 -25.01 -20.12 5.71
CA ASN A 388 -23.98 -19.44 4.93
C ASN A 388 -24.29 -17.95 4.73
N ASN A 389 -25.56 -17.60 4.45
CA ASN A 389 -25.98 -16.21 4.31
C ASN A 389 -25.86 -15.45 5.64
N ALA A 390 -26.26 -16.05 6.76
CA ALA A 390 -26.11 -15.44 8.08
C ALA A 390 -24.64 -15.25 8.47
N PHE A 391 -23.78 -16.23 8.14
CA PHE A 391 -22.33 -16.12 8.33
C PHE A 391 -21.74 -15.00 7.49
N LEU A 392 -22.11 -14.89 6.21
CA LEU A 392 -21.65 -13.83 5.33
C LEU A 392 -22.10 -12.44 5.81
N GLN A 393 -23.34 -12.31 6.26
CA GLN A 393 -23.85 -11.06 6.85
C GLN A 393 -23.06 -10.65 8.09
N ARG A 394 -22.77 -11.59 9.00
CA ARG A 394 -21.91 -11.30 10.17
C ARG A 394 -20.50 -10.90 9.78
N GLN A 395 -19.94 -11.51 8.74
CA GLN A 395 -18.61 -11.15 8.23
C GLN A 395 -18.59 -9.74 7.64
N ILE A 396 -19.65 -9.33 6.94
CA ILE A 396 -19.83 -7.97 6.42
C ILE A 396 -19.91 -6.98 7.58
N GLN A 397 -20.74 -7.26 8.60
CA GLN A 397 -20.89 -6.40 9.78
C GLN A 397 -19.56 -6.20 10.52
N MET A 398 -18.80 -7.27 10.78
CA MET A 398 -17.48 -7.14 11.41
C MET A 398 -16.51 -6.30 10.57
N GLN A 399 -16.54 -6.42 9.24
CA GLN A 399 -15.69 -5.61 8.37
C GLN A 399 -16.12 -4.13 8.35
N GLU A 400 -17.40 -3.84 8.49
CA GLU A 400 -17.91 -2.47 8.61
C GLU A 400 -17.53 -1.85 9.94
N GLU A 401 -17.66 -2.59 11.05
CA GLU A 401 -17.19 -2.16 12.37
C GLU A 401 -15.68 -1.92 12.38
N GLU A 402 -14.88 -2.81 11.79
CA GLU A 402 -13.43 -2.63 11.67
C GLU A 402 -13.07 -1.39 10.85
N LYS A 403 -13.77 -1.14 9.75
CA LYS A 403 -13.60 0.09 8.96
C LYS A 403 -13.97 1.34 9.74
N MET A 404 -15.02 1.29 10.57
CA MET A 404 -15.40 2.41 11.43
C MET A 404 -14.35 2.67 12.51
N ARG A 405 -13.81 1.62 13.13
CA ARG A 405 -12.69 1.76 14.09
C ARG A 405 -11.45 2.37 13.44
N ARG A 406 -11.06 1.89 12.25
CA ARG A 406 -9.91 2.46 11.51
C ARG A 406 -10.13 3.94 11.17
N LYS A 407 -11.33 4.32 10.73
CA LYS A 407 -11.66 5.73 10.47
C LYS A 407 -11.58 6.58 11.73
N GLU A 408 -11.98 6.04 12.88
CA GLU A 408 -11.91 6.73 14.16
C GLU A 408 -10.46 6.87 14.63
N GLU A 409 -9.64 5.83 14.50
CA GLU A 409 -8.19 5.86 14.76
C GLU A 409 -7.48 6.87 13.85
N GLU A 410 -7.79 6.88 12.54
CA GLU A 410 -7.27 7.86 11.58
C GLU A 410 -7.69 9.30 11.95
N ARG A 411 -8.93 9.49 12.43
CA ARG A 411 -9.40 10.79 12.90
C ARG A 411 -8.63 11.25 14.13
N LEU A 412 -8.43 10.37 15.11
CA LEU A 412 -7.67 10.68 16.33
C LEU A 412 -6.21 11.01 16.00
N LEU A 413 -5.58 10.25 15.11
CA LEU A 413 -4.22 10.53 14.63
C LEU A 413 -4.14 11.88 13.91
N ALA A 414 -5.13 12.21 13.07
CA ALA A 414 -5.19 13.50 12.40
C ALA A 414 -5.37 14.67 13.39
N GLU A 415 -6.17 14.49 14.44
CA GLU A 415 -6.32 15.46 15.53
C GLU A 415 -5.02 15.64 16.32
N GLU A 416 -4.29 14.56 16.58
CA GLU A 416 -2.98 14.59 17.24
C GLU A 416 -1.94 15.35 16.41
N MET A 417 -1.80 15.00 15.13
CA MET A 417 -0.92 15.70 14.19
C MET A 417 -1.27 17.19 14.08
N LYS A 418 -2.55 17.55 14.15
CA LYS A 418 -2.99 18.96 14.18
C LYS A 418 -2.55 19.66 15.46
N ARG A 419 -2.68 19.01 16.63
CA ARG A 419 -2.20 19.57 17.91
C ARG A 419 -0.69 19.75 17.92
N GLU A 420 0.07 18.79 17.40
CA GLU A 420 1.53 18.90 17.28
C GLU A 420 1.94 20.06 16.36
N ALA A 421 1.27 20.21 15.20
CA ALA A 421 1.52 21.32 14.29
C ALA A 421 1.21 22.69 14.93
N GLU A 422 0.14 22.78 15.74
CA GLU A 422 -0.18 23.98 16.51
C GLU A 422 0.85 24.26 17.62
N ALA A 423 1.30 23.24 18.34
CA ALA A 423 2.34 23.36 19.35
C ALA A 423 3.66 23.84 18.74
N PHE A 424 4.06 23.26 17.61
CA PHE A 424 5.26 23.66 16.87
C PHE A 424 5.17 25.11 16.37
N LYS A 425 4.01 25.55 15.88
CA LYS A 425 3.79 26.96 15.50
C LYS A 425 3.93 27.91 16.70
N ARG A 426 3.38 27.55 17.86
CA ARG A 426 3.52 28.34 19.10
C ARG A 426 4.96 28.41 19.55
N GLU A 427 5.70 27.31 19.46
CA GLU A 427 7.12 27.27 19.80
C GLU A 427 7.96 28.16 18.86
N GLN A 428 7.70 28.12 17.55
CA GLN A 428 8.34 29.02 16.60
C GLN A 428 8.07 30.50 16.92
N GLN A 429 6.85 30.86 17.31
CA GLN A 429 6.52 32.21 17.73
C GLN A 429 7.29 32.61 19.00
N ARG A 430 7.35 31.74 20.02
CA ARG A 430 8.15 31.97 21.22
C ARG A 430 9.62 32.18 20.89
N ASN A 431 10.19 31.35 20.03
CA ASN A 431 11.58 31.47 19.60
C ASN A 431 11.84 32.78 18.82
N LYS A 432 10.89 33.25 18.00
CA LYS A 432 10.99 34.56 17.33
C LYS A 432 11.00 35.70 18.34
N VAL A 433 10.10 35.68 19.33
CA VAL A 433 10.04 36.70 20.39
C VAL A 433 11.33 36.69 21.21
N LEU A 434 11.83 35.51 21.59
CA LEU A 434 13.08 35.37 22.34
C LEU A 434 14.28 35.94 21.57
N ARG A 435 14.42 35.61 20.28
CA ARG A 435 15.48 36.17 19.42
C ARG A 435 15.37 37.69 19.29
N HIS A 436 14.16 38.21 19.14
CA HIS A 436 13.94 39.65 19.09
C HIS A 436 14.32 40.33 20.42
N GLN A 437 13.96 39.74 21.56
CA GLN A 437 14.33 40.22 22.88
C GLN A 437 15.86 40.22 23.08
N GLN A 438 16.56 39.16 22.66
CA GLN A 438 18.02 39.10 22.69
C GLN A 438 18.66 40.19 21.84
N CYS A 439 18.12 40.44 20.64
CA CYS A 439 18.58 41.52 19.76
C CYS A 439 18.38 42.90 20.40
N MET A 440 17.23 43.14 21.05
CA MET A 440 16.96 44.38 21.78
C MET A 440 17.91 44.57 22.97
N GLN A 441 18.22 43.51 23.72
CA GLN A 441 19.20 43.56 24.81
C GLN A 441 20.61 43.88 24.31
N GLN A 442 21.05 43.25 23.21
CA GLN A 442 22.34 43.55 22.58
C GLN A 442 22.39 44.99 22.07
N LYS A 443 21.31 45.46 21.44
CA LYS A 443 21.22 46.86 21.00
C LYS A 443 21.33 47.83 22.17
N ALA A 444 20.59 47.59 23.25
CA ALA A 444 20.67 48.44 24.46
C ALA A 444 22.08 48.43 25.08
N MET A 445 22.77 47.29 25.06
CA MET A 445 24.17 47.20 25.51
C MET A 445 25.10 48.03 24.61
N LEU A 446 24.96 47.94 23.29
CA LEU A 446 25.74 48.72 22.34
C LEU A 446 25.45 50.23 22.46
N ASP A 447 24.19 50.61 22.64
CA ASP A 447 23.80 52.01 22.86
C ASP A 447 24.42 52.55 24.17
N LYS A 448 24.48 51.73 25.23
CA LYS A 448 25.17 52.09 26.48
C LYS A 448 26.68 52.24 26.26
N GLN A 449 27.32 51.36 25.51
CA GLN A 449 28.74 51.48 25.17
C GLN A 449 29.01 52.75 24.35
N ARG A 450 28.10 53.09 23.43
CA ARG A 450 28.18 54.33 22.65
C ARG A 450 28.05 55.56 23.53
N MET A 451 27.06 55.61 24.44
CA MET A 451 26.93 56.70 25.40
C MET A 451 28.16 56.84 26.31
N MET A 452 28.74 55.72 26.77
CA MET A 452 30.00 55.76 27.53
C MET A 452 31.15 56.33 26.69
N LYS A 453 31.26 55.91 25.41
CA LYS A 453 32.28 56.41 24.49
C LYS A 453 32.11 57.91 24.21
N ASP A 454 30.88 58.36 23.98
CA ASP A 454 30.59 59.78 23.74
C ASP A 454 30.93 60.61 25.00
N TYR A 455 30.59 60.12 26.20
CA TYR A 455 31.00 60.72 27.48
C TYR A 455 32.53 60.78 27.64
N TYR A 456 33.26 59.74 27.26
CA TYR A 456 34.72 59.76 27.31
C TYR A 456 35.30 60.73 26.28
N ASN A 457 34.80 60.79 25.05
CA ASN A 457 35.27 61.72 24.02
C ASN A 457 35.04 63.19 24.42
N GLU A 458 33.88 63.51 25.02
CA GLU A 458 33.60 64.85 25.55
C GLU A 458 34.58 65.22 26.67
N ASN A 459 34.96 64.25 27.51
CA ASN A 459 35.93 64.44 28.58
C ASN A 459 37.40 64.29 28.14
N GLU A 460 37.69 63.73 26.96
CA GLU A 460 39.04 63.61 26.40
C GLU A 460 39.55 64.97 25.90
N SER A 461 38.64 65.92 25.63
CA SER A 461 38.97 67.35 25.42
C SER A 461 39.14 68.14 26.72
N ALA A 462 38.79 67.58 27.88
CA ALA A 462 39.08 68.19 29.17
C ALA A 462 40.47 67.74 29.64
N MET A 463 41.31 68.68 30.07
CA MET A 463 42.56 68.34 30.76
C MET A 463 42.24 67.35 31.89
N THR A 464 43.04 66.29 31.99
CA THR A 464 42.92 65.34 33.10
C THR A 464 43.02 66.07 34.43
N GLU A 465 42.41 65.54 35.48
CA GLU A 465 42.39 66.19 36.81
C GLU A 465 43.81 66.49 37.35
N ILE A 466 44.80 65.70 36.94
CA ILE A 466 46.22 65.89 37.22
C ILE A 466 46.81 67.06 36.44
N GLU A 467 46.53 67.16 35.13
CA GLU A 467 46.93 68.29 34.30
C GLU A 467 46.28 69.60 34.75
N LEU A 468 45.02 69.56 35.19
CA LEU A 468 44.33 70.70 35.79
C LEU A 468 45.01 71.15 37.09
N ARG A 469 45.43 70.21 37.95
CA ARG A 469 46.19 70.53 39.18
C ARG A 469 47.56 71.12 38.88
N LEU A 470 48.28 70.59 37.89
CA LEU A 470 49.60 71.09 37.48
C LEU A 470 49.51 72.49 36.85
N ASN A 471 48.48 72.74 36.04
CA ASN A 471 48.29 74.00 35.34
C ASN A 471 47.46 75.03 36.12
N ALA A 472 46.94 74.68 37.31
CA ALA A 472 46.11 75.53 38.16
C ALA A 472 46.66 76.96 38.39
N PRO A 473 47.95 77.18 38.73
CA PRO A 473 48.46 78.54 38.91
C PRO A 473 48.48 79.37 37.62
N LEU A 474 48.78 78.72 36.48
CA LEU A 474 48.84 79.35 35.16
C LEU A 474 47.42 79.68 34.63
N LEU A 475 46.46 78.78 34.86
CA LEU A 475 45.04 78.99 34.55
C LEU A 475 44.44 80.12 35.40
N LYS A 476 44.82 80.25 36.68
CA LYS A 476 44.39 81.37 37.54
C LYS A 476 44.88 82.73 37.02
N GLN A 477 46.11 82.80 36.49
CA GLN A 477 46.62 84.02 35.86
C GLN A 477 45.86 84.37 34.57
N VAL A 478 45.63 83.40 33.69
CA VAL A 478 44.91 83.63 32.41
C VAL A 478 43.48 84.11 32.63
N VAL A 479 42.79 83.61 33.66
CA VAL A 479 41.45 84.06 34.05
C VAL A 479 41.47 85.49 34.60
N GLN A 480 42.54 85.92 35.28
CA GLN A 480 42.69 87.29 35.76
C GLN A 480 43.01 88.30 34.64
N GLU A 481 43.75 87.87 33.61
CA GLU A 481 44.14 88.73 32.47
C GLU A 481 43.02 88.92 31.41
N LYS A 482 42.03 88.03 31.37
CA LYS A 482 40.90 88.10 30.41
C LYS A 482 39.54 87.91 31.11
N PRO A 483 38.88 88.99 31.59
CA PRO A 483 37.62 88.90 32.35
C PRO A 483 36.39 88.49 31.53
N ASP A 484 36.46 88.46 30.19
CA ASP A 484 35.31 88.15 29.31
C ASP A 484 35.11 86.65 29.01
N LEU A 485 35.70 85.74 29.79
CA LEU A 485 35.53 84.29 29.60
C LEU A 485 34.17 83.78 30.11
N PRO A 486 33.53 82.81 29.42
CA PRO A 486 32.24 82.27 29.82
C PRO A 486 32.29 81.62 31.21
N GLY A 487 31.33 81.97 32.08
CA GLY A 487 31.35 81.70 33.52
C GLY A 487 31.44 80.24 33.97
N GLU A 488 31.23 79.26 33.09
CA GLU A 488 31.40 77.82 33.39
C GLU A 488 32.87 77.39 33.54
N LEU A 489 33.82 78.09 32.92
CA LEU A 489 35.26 77.80 33.06
C LEU A 489 35.84 78.39 34.35
N ALA A 490 35.41 79.59 34.73
CA ALA A 490 35.84 80.25 35.96
C ALA A 490 35.36 79.51 37.23
N SER A 491 34.18 78.88 37.18
CA SER A 491 33.62 78.12 38.30
C SER A 491 34.29 76.75 38.51
N LYS A 492 34.76 76.09 37.44
CA LYS A 492 35.54 74.83 37.56
C LYS A 492 36.97 75.03 38.07
N ILE A 493 37.57 76.20 37.85
CA ILE A 493 38.94 76.53 38.32
C ILE A 493 38.95 76.98 39.79
N ASN A 494 37.82 77.50 40.30
CA ASN A 494 37.67 77.95 41.70
C ASN A 494 37.12 76.86 42.65
N LEU A 495 36.92 75.62 42.19
CA LEU A 495 36.61 74.48 43.06
C LEU A 495 37.91 73.80 43.54
N ASN A 496 38.59 74.49 44.46
CA ASN A 496 39.35 73.91 45.57
C ASN A 496 39.44 74.94 46.69
#